data_AF-A0A7X9GNU8-F1
#
_entry.id   AF-A0A7X9GNU8-F1
#
_cell.length_a   1.000
_cell.length_b   1.000
_cell.length_c   1.000
_cell.angle_alpha   90.00
_cell.angle_beta   90.00
_cell.angle_gamma   90.00
#
_symmetry.space_group_name_H-M   'P 1'
#
loop_
_entity.id
_entity.type
_entity.pdbx_description
1 polymer ?
#
loop_
_entity_poly.entity_id
_entity_poly.type
_entity_poly.pdbx_seq_one_letter_code
_entity_poly.pdbx_strand_id
1 'polypeptide(L)'
;SACVFGVAHTRHLYVEDSKETESLNREIWEEPAGMVNIRPKVRNFREKTRPNAVLDQTARKKATMEAYLAEKAREQELMDELVKGNRIVLRDLKEVNPFVRKTLLTWIAKSMTHPERKGKTENGMLFQLQKMSDKNILLRAEDGDLVMPDFCLVFEEMMEAAR
;
A
#
# COMPACT_ATOMS: atom_id res chain seq x y z
N SER A 1 -8.32 33.20 34.46
CA SER A 1 -7.32 32.58 33.58
C SER A 1 -6.74 31.32 34.20
N ALA A 2 -7.38 30.17 34.01
CA ALA A 2 -6.85 28.84 34.35
C ALA A 2 -6.88 27.88 33.14
N CYS A 3 -7.31 28.39 31.98
CA CYS A 3 -7.47 27.63 30.73
C CYS A 3 -6.22 27.72 29.81
N VAL A 4 -5.22 28.54 30.17
CA VAL A 4 -4.05 28.84 29.29
C VAL A 4 -2.76 28.12 29.74
N PHE A 5 -2.64 27.78 31.02
CA PHE A 5 -1.50 27.03 31.55
C PHE A 5 -2.03 25.86 32.37
N GLY A 6 -1.85 24.64 31.88
CA GLY A 6 -2.18 23.42 32.63
C GLY A 6 -1.42 23.36 33.95
N VAL A 7 -1.97 22.66 34.94
CA VAL A 7 -1.35 22.50 36.27
C VAL A 7 0.02 21.83 36.11
N ALA A 8 1.09 22.59 36.35
CA ALA A 8 2.46 22.18 35.99
C ALA A 8 3.01 20.93 36.71
N HIS A 9 2.30 20.42 37.72
CA HIS A 9 2.77 19.37 38.63
C HIS A 9 1.75 18.23 38.88
N THR A 10 0.64 18.16 38.13
CA THR A 10 -0.33 17.06 38.31
C THR A 10 0.21 15.75 37.72
N ARG A 11 0.08 14.67 38.49
CA ARG A 11 0.33 13.28 38.03
C ARG A 11 -0.98 12.51 38.07
N HIS A 12 -1.36 11.93 36.95
CA HIS A 12 -2.42 10.92 36.91
C HIS A 12 -1.77 9.58 37.21
N LEU A 13 -2.03 9.06 38.41
CA LEU A 13 -1.57 7.74 38.82
C LEU A 13 -2.75 6.78 38.71
N TYR A 14 -2.52 5.66 38.04
CA TYR A 14 -3.46 4.55 37.93
C TYR A 14 -2.69 3.29 38.31
N VAL A 15 -3.27 2.49 39.20
CA VAL A 15 -2.73 1.21 39.62
C VAL A 15 -3.66 0.14 39.08
N GLU A 16 -3.13 -0.78 38.28
CA GLU A 16 -3.88 -1.88 37.67
C GLU A 16 -3.86 -3.15 38.55
N ASP A 17 -3.41 -3.03 39.80
CA ASP A 17 -3.45 -4.15 40.74
C ASP A 17 -4.91 -4.55 40.98
N SER A 18 -5.21 -5.81 40.69
CA SER A 18 -6.52 -6.40 40.96
C SER A 18 -6.73 -6.55 42.46
N LYS A 19 -7.91 -6.16 42.97
CA LYS A 19 -8.33 -6.46 44.34
C LYS A 19 -8.13 -7.95 44.62
N GLU A 20 -7.53 -8.28 45.76
CA GLU A 20 -7.31 -9.69 46.14
C GLU A 20 -8.63 -10.44 46.38
N THR A 21 -9.72 -9.74 46.73
CA THR A 21 -11.01 -10.37 47.04
C THR A 21 -12.16 -9.40 46.80
N GLU A 22 -13.25 -9.86 46.19
CA GLU A 22 -14.49 -9.08 46.01
C GLU A 22 -15.50 -9.27 47.17
N SER A 23 -15.04 -9.66 48.35
CA SER A 23 -15.92 -9.95 49.49
C SER A 23 -16.51 -8.67 50.06
N LEU A 24 -17.83 -8.64 50.25
CA LEU A 24 -18.56 -7.55 50.88
C LEU A 24 -18.18 -7.31 52.35
N ASN A 25 -17.47 -8.26 52.96
CA ASN A 25 -17.08 -8.22 54.37
C ASN A 25 -15.69 -7.61 54.61
N ARG A 26 -14.97 -7.18 53.56
CA ARG A 26 -13.63 -6.59 53.66
C ARG A 26 -13.67 -5.13 53.21
N GLU A 27 -13.11 -4.25 54.01
CA GLU A 27 -13.03 -2.83 53.67
C GLU A 27 -11.79 -2.52 52.81
N ILE A 28 -11.86 -1.46 51.99
CA ILE A 28 -10.77 -1.03 51.10
C ILE A 28 -9.49 -0.71 51.88
N TRP A 29 -9.62 -0.27 53.14
CA TRP A 29 -8.48 0.05 54.01
C TRP A 29 -7.73 -1.19 54.54
N GLU A 30 -8.34 -2.37 54.45
CA GLU A 30 -7.77 -3.65 54.87
C GLU A 30 -7.06 -4.38 53.73
N GLU A 31 -7.14 -3.85 52.50
CA GLU A 31 -6.41 -4.36 51.34
C GLU A 31 -4.97 -3.81 51.32
N PRO A 32 -4.00 -4.61 50.83
CA PRO A 32 -2.63 -4.14 50.68
C PRO A 32 -2.55 -2.99 49.68
N ALA A 33 -1.70 -2.01 49.95
CA ALA A 33 -1.51 -0.87 49.06
C ALA A 33 -0.82 -1.30 47.75
N GLY A 34 -1.42 -0.92 46.61
CA GLY A 34 -0.81 -1.11 45.30
C GLY A 34 0.44 -0.25 45.11
N MET A 35 1.50 -0.86 44.56
CA MET A 35 2.82 -0.22 44.46
C MET A 35 3.10 0.23 43.02
N VAL A 36 3.19 1.54 42.79
CA VAL A 36 3.57 2.09 41.48
C VAL A 36 4.97 2.69 41.52
N ASN A 37 5.86 2.12 40.70
CA ASN A 37 7.18 2.69 40.47
C ASN A 37 7.09 3.90 39.54
N ILE A 38 7.36 5.10 40.06
CA ILE A 38 7.31 6.33 39.26
C ILE A 38 8.69 6.70 38.75
N ARG A 39 8.77 7.11 37.48
CA ARG A 39 10.00 7.62 36.88
C ARG A 39 10.36 9.00 37.47
N PRO A 40 11.64 9.25 37.81
CA PRO A 40 12.07 10.56 38.30
C PRO A 40 12.04 11.60 37.17
N LYS A 41 11.49 12.78 37.45
CA LYS A 41 11.39 13.92 36.51
C LYS A 41 12.63 14.81 36.61
N VAL A 42 13.82 14.22 36.48
CA VAL A 42 15.08 14.97 36.45
C VAL A 42 15.63 15.00 35.03
N ARG A 43 16.21 16.14 34.62
CA ARG A 43 16.72 16.36 33.26
C ARG A 43 17.74 15.29 32.82
N ASN A 44 18.47 14.72 33.78
CA ASN A 44 19.53 13.75 33.54
C ASN A 44 19.07 12.29 33.63
N PHE A 45 17.79 12.03 33.92
CA PHE A 45 17.29 10.66 33.97
C PHE A 45 17.02 10.15 32.55
N ARG A 46 17.76 9.14 32.16
CA ARG A 46 17.54 8.35 30.94
C ARG A 46 17.50 6.89 31.34
N GLU A 47 16.45 6.19 30.94
CA GLU A 47 16.40 4.73 31.12
C GLU A 47 17.60 4.10 30.41
N LYS A 48 18.31 3.21 31.09
CA LYS A 48 19.44 2.48 30.51
C LYS A 48 18.90 1.52 29.45
N THR A 49 18.77 1.99 28.22
CA THR A 49 18.49 1.11 27.07
C THR A 49 19.74 0.28 26.81
N ARG A 50 19.65 -1.04 26.98
CA ARG A 50 20.69 -1.93 26.45
C ARG A 50 20.71 -1.74 24.94
N PRO A 51 21.87 -1.47 24.31
CA PRO A 51 21.94 -1.46 22.86
C PRO A 51 21.65 -2.89 22.39
N ASN A 52 20.44 -3.14 21.90
CA ASN A 52 20.17 -4.39 21.21
C ASN A 52 21.02 -4.39 19.93
N ALA A 53 21.80 -5.46 19.74
CA ALA A 53 22.55 -5.64 18.51
C ALA A 53 21.58 -5.66 17.33
N VAL A 54 21.90 -4.92 16.27
CA VAL A 54 21.14 -4.96 15.02
C VAL A 54 21.26 -6.38 14.47
N LEU A 55 20.16 -7.13 14.51
CA LEU A 55 20.12 -8.49 13.96
C LEU A 55 20.34 -8.40 12.44
N ASP A 56 21.24 -9.23 11.93
CA ASP A 56 21.46 -9.32 10.49
C ASP A 56 20.21 -9.92 9.80
N GLN A 57 19.58 -9.11 8.96
CA GLN A 57 18.40 -9.48 8.18
C GLN A 57 18.71 -9.57 6.68
N THR A 58 19.99 -9.60 6.30
CA THR A 58 20.42 -9.66 4.88
C THR A 58 19.77 -10.81 4.13
N ALA A 59 19.73 -12.02 4.71
CA ALA A 59 19.09 -13.18 4.10
C ALA A 59 17.58 -12.96 3.87
N ARG A 60 16.87 -12.41 4.88
CA ARG A 60 15.44 -12.11 4.76
C ARG A 60 15.17 -11.06 3.68
N LYS A 61 15.97 -10.00 3.63
CA LYS A 61 15.87 -8.94 2.61
C LYS A 61 16.12 -9.47 1.21
N LYS A 62 17.13 -10.34 1.04
CA LYS A 62 17.42 -11.01 -0.25
C LYS A 62 16.25 -11.86 -0.70
N ALA A 63 15.74 -12.74 0.16
CA ALA A 63 14.59 -13.59 -0.16
C ALA A 63 13.35 -12.77 -0.55
N THR A 64 13.05 -11.68 0.17
CA THR A 64 11.92 -10.80 -0.19
C THR A 64 12.14 -10.07 -1.52
N MET A 65 13.38 -9.67 -1.80
CA MET A 65 13.71 -8.99 -3.05
C MET A 65 13.60 -9.95 -4.25
N GLU A 66 14.11 -11.17 -4.12
CA GLU A 66 14.02 -12.19 -5.16
C GLU A 66 12.56 -12.56 -5.47
N ALA A 67 11.73 -12.75 -4.43
CA ALA A 67 10.31 -13.01 -4.60
C ALA A 67 9.58 -11.85 -5.32
N TYR A 68 9.88 -10.61 -4.93
CA TYR A 68 9.31 -9.42 -5.56
C TYR A 68 9.71 -9.29 -7.03
N LEU A 69 10.98 -9.54 -7.36
CA LEU A 69 11.46 -9.50 -8.75
C LEU A 69 10.80 -10.58 -9.60
N ALA A 70 10.63 -11.80 -9.06
CA ALA A 70 9.97 -12.90 -9.77
C ALA A 70 8.47 -12.65 -9.99
N GLU A 71 7.79 -11.99 -9.05
CA GLU A 71 6.40 -11.56 -9.23
C GLU A 71 6.29 -10.50 -10.33
N LYS A 72 7.15 -9.47 -10.28
CA LYS A 72 7.18 -8.41 -11.29
C LYS A 72 7.48 -8.93 -12.70
N ALA A 73 8.36 -9.92 -12.83
CA ALA A 73 8.67 -10.53 -14.13
C ALA A 73 7.45 -11.25 -14.71
N ARG A 74 6.73 -12.04 -13.90
CA ARG A 74 5.49 -12.72 -14.32
C ARG A 74 4.40 -11.72 -14.71
N GLU A 75 4.27 -10.64 -13.96
CA GLU A 75 3.33 -9.55 -14.27
C GLU A 75 3.65 -8.87 -15.61
N GLN A 76 4.93 -8.66 -15.92
CA GLN A 76 5.38 -8.12 -17.21
C GLN A 76 5.09 -9.09 -18.36
N GLU A 77 5.42 -10.37 -18.20
CA GLU A 77 5.14 -11.40 -19.21
C GLU A 77 3.64 -11.45 -19.57
N LEU A 78 2.77 -11.38 -18.55
CA LEU A 78 1.31 -11.33 -18.76
C LEU A 78 0.86 -10.09 -19.55
N MET A 79 1.51 -8.94 -19.38
CA MET A 79 1.18 -7.76 -20.19
C MET A 79 1.69 -7.90 -21.62
N ASP A 80 2.90 -8.42 -21.79
CA ASP A 80 3.56 -8.54 -23.08
C ASP A 80 2.82 -9.54 -24.00
N GLU A 81 2.27 -10.62 -23.44
CA GLU A 81 1.40 -11.58 -24.16
C GLU A 81 0.14 -10.93 -24.78
N LEU A 82 -0.34 -9.83 -24.20
CA LEU A 82 -1.54 -9.13 -24.68
C LEU A 82 -1.22 -8.15 -25.82
N VAL A 83 0.04 -7.74 -25.97
CA VAL A 83 0.48 -6.82 -27.01
C VAL A 83 0.56 -7.54 -28.35
N LYS A 84 -0.31 -7.17 -29.29
CA LYS A 84 -0.34 -7.75 -30.65
C LYS A 84 0.00 -6.68 -31.67
N GLY A 85 1.23 -6.68 -32.17
CA GLY A 85 1.70 -5.70 -33.17
C GLY A 85 1.64 -4.27 -32.64
N ASN A 86 2.25 -4.04 -31.47
CA ASN A 86 2.31 -2.75 -30.78
C ASN A 86 0.97 -2.12 -30.43
N ARG A 87 -0.07 -2.93 -30.32
CA ARG A 87 -1.37 -2.48 -29.85
C ARG A 87 -2.05 -3.51 -28.97
N ILE A 88 -2.84 -3.01 -28.03
CA ILE A 88 -3.78 -3.79 -27.25
C ILE A 88 -5.18 -3.31 -27.64
N VAL A 89 -5.90 -4.17 -28.36
CA VAL A 89 -7.29 -3.94 -28.74
C VAL A 89 -8.17 -4.54 -27.64
N LEU A 90 -8.84 -3.71 -26.84
CA LEU A 90 -9.54 -4.20 -25.65
C LEU A 90 -10.73 -5.10 -25.98
N ARG A 91 -11.35 -4.92 -27.15
CA ARG A 91 -12.45 -5.78 -27.64
C ARG A 91 -12.03 -7.22 -27.87
N ASP A 92 -10.78 -7.44 -28.28
CA ASP A 92 -10.27 -8.75 -28.70
C ASP A 92 -9.64 -9.53 -27.52
N LEU A 93 -9.63 -8.92 -26.33
CA LEU A 93 -9.15 -9.58 -25.13
C LEU A 93 -10.15 -10.66 -24.70
N LYS A 94 -9.61 -11.82 -24.32
CA LYS A 94 -10.37 -12.87 -23.65
C LYS A 94 -10.61 -12.48 -22.18
N GLU A 95 -11.00 -13.44 -21.35
CA GLU A 95 -11.02 -13.27 -19.91
C GLU A 95 -9.63 -12.86 -19.39
N VAL A 96 -9.55 -11.73 -18.70
CA VAL A 96 -8.30 -11.17 -18.17
C VAL A 96 -8.20 -11.35 -16.66
N ASN A 97 -6.97 -11.48 -16.16
CA ASN A 97 -6.71 -11.51 -14.73
C ASN A 97 -7.04 -10.15 -14.06
N PRO A 98 -7.45 -10.11 -12.78
CA PRO A 98 -7.72 -8.86 -12.05
C PRO A 98 -6.56 -7.85 -12.08
N PHE A 99 -5.31 -8.34 -12.06
CA PHE A 99 -4.11 -7.51 -12.20
C PHE A 99 -4.06 -6.82 -13.57
N VAL A 100 -4.23 -7.58 -14.66
CA VAL A 100 -4.28 -7.08 -16.04
C VAL A 100 -5.35 -6.00 -16.19
N ARG A 101 -6.57 -6.27 -15.72
CA ARG A 101 -7.66 -5.29 -15.77
C ARG A 101 -7.27 -3.99 -15.07
N LYS A 102 -6.70 -4.08 -13.86
CA LYS A 102 -6.27 -2.90 -13.08
C LYS A 102 -5.20 -2.09 -13.83
N THR A 103 -4.22 -2.77 -14.44
CA THR A 103 -3.15 -2.13 -15.22
C THR A 103 -3.71 -1.43 -16.46
N LEU A 104 -4.56 -2.09 -17.24
CA LEU A 104 -5.21 -1.51 -18.42
C LEU A 104 -6.03 -0.26 -18.06
N LEU A 105 -6.86 -0.34 -17.02
CA LEU A 105 -7.66 0.80 -16.56
C LEU A 105 -6.80 1.94 -16.03
N THR A 106 -5.69 1.62 -15.36
CA THR A 106 -4.72 2.63 -14.91
C THR A 106 -4.09 3.35 -16.09
N TRP A 107 -3.72 2.63 -17.15
CA TRP A 107 -3.17 3.23 -18.38
C TRP A 107 -4.21 4.11 -19.09
N ILE A 108 -5.46 3.65 -19.18
CA ILE A 108 -6.57 4.43 -19.71
C ILE A 108 -6.74 5.71 -18.89
N ALA A 109 -6.86 5.61 -17.56
CA ALA A 109 -7.01 6.76 -16.69
C ALA A 109 -5.86 7.77 -16.83
N LYS A 110 -4.61 7.29 -16.88
CA LYS A 110 -3.43 8.13 -17.12
C LYS A 110 -3.54 8.88 -18.44
N SER A 111 -3.85 8.16 -19.54
CA SER A 111 -3.94 8.77 -20.86
C SER A 111 -5.03 9.83 -20.96
N MET A 112 -6.17 9.64 -20.29
CA MET A 112 -7.28 10.62 -20.29
C MET A 112 -6.91 11.97 -19.68
N THR A 113 -5.88 12.03 -18.83
CA THR A 113 -5.42 13.30 -18.25
C THR A 113 -4.67 14.19 -19.25
N HIS A 114 -4.14 13.60 -20.32
CA HIS A 114 -3.40 14.32 -21.36
C HIS A 114 -4.33 14.69 -22.53
N PRO A 115 -4.25 15.91 -23.09
CA PRO A 115 -5.14 16.34 -24.20
C PRO A 115 -5.03 15.44 -25.43
N GLU A 116 -3.83 14.94 -25.74
CA GLU A 116 -3.58 14.02 -26.86
C GLU A 116 -3.87 12.54 -26.55
N ARG A 117 -4.41 12.24 -25.37
CA ARG A 117 -4.64 10.88 -24.87
C ARG A 117 -3.39 10.01 -24.83
N LYS A 118 -2.25 10.59 -24.47
CA LYS A 118 -0.96 9.90 -24.35
C LYS A 118 -0.63 9.59 -22.89
N GLY A 119 0.10 8.51 -22.67
CA GLY A 119 0.57 8.09 -21.36
C GLY A 119 1.88 7.34 -21.44
N LYS A 120 2.46 7.08 -20.27
CA LYS A 120 3.68 6.28 -20.12
C LYS A 120 3.40 5.06 -19.26
N THR A 121 3.82 3.88 -19.71
CA THR A 121 3.74 2.65 -18.93
C THR A 121 4.76 2.64 -17.79
N GLU A 122 4.64 1.68 -16.89
CA GLU A 122 5.57 1.51 -15.77
C GLU A 122 6.99 1.18 -16.23
N ASN A 123 7.11 0.54 -17.39
CA ASN A 123 8.38 0.21 -18.04
C ASN A 123 8.94 1.38 -18.86
N GLY A 124 8.22 2.49 -18.91
CA GLY A 124 8.65 3.70 -19.57
C GLY A 124 8.28 3.80 -21.05
N MET A 125 7.50 2.87 -21.59
CA MET A 125 7.03 2.92 -22.99
C MET A 125 5.93 3.97 -23.13
N LEU A 126 5.98 4.74 -24.21
CA LEU A 126 4.93 5.69 -24.56
C LEU A 126 3.79 4.97 -25.26
N PHE A 127 2.57 5.35 -24.92
CA PHE A 127 1.37 4.84 -25.57
C PHE A 127 0.34 5.93 -25.78
N GLN A 128 -0.54 5.72 -26.75
CA GLN A 128 -1.68 6.57 -27.04
C GLN A 128 -2.96 5.74 -26.97
N LEU A 129 -3.99 6.32 -26.32
CA LEU A 129 -5.32 5.73 -26.25
C LEU A 129 -6.18 6.24 -27.42
N GLN A 130 -6.64 5.32 -28.25
CA GLN A 130 -7.54 5.58 -29.37
C GLN A 130 -8.92 4.99 -29.10
N LYS A 131 -9.97 5.72 -29.47
CA LYS A 131 -11.35 5.22 -29.45
C LYS A 131 -11.66 4.64 -30.82
N MET A 132 -11.91 3.34 -30.91
CA MET A 132 -12.12 2.61 -32.16
C MET A 132 -13.56 2.74 -32.68
N SER A 133 -14.53 2.84 -31.77
CA SER A 133 -15.93 3.10 -32.12
C SER A 133 -16.69 3.77 -30.98
N ASP A 134 -17.86 4.33 -31.28
CA ASP A 134 -18.79 4.87 -30.26
C ASP A 134 -19.60 3.81 -29.52
N LYS A 135 -19.32 2.52 -29.77
CA LYS A 135 -19.96 1.41 -29.08
C LYS A 135 -19.26 1.11 -27.76
N ASN A 136 -20.03 0.56 -26.83
CA ASN A 136 -19.47 -0.03 -25.63
C ASN A 136 -19.13 -1.52 -25.90
N ILE A 137 -18.05 -1.97 -25.29
CA ILE A 137 -17.56 -3.35 -25.27
C ILE A 137 -17.66 -3.90 -23.85
N LEU A 138 -17.68 -5.24 -23.73
CA LEU A 138 -17.65 -5.95 -22.47
C LEU A 138 -16.25 -6.53 -22.26
N LEU A 139 -15.51 -6.00 -21.29
CA LEU A 139 -14.24 -6.58 -20.84
C LEU A 139 -14.54 -7.59 -19.74
N ARG A 140 -14.24 -8.87 -19.99
CA ARG A 140 -14.43 -9.95 -19.01
C ARG A 140 -13.19 -10.12 -18.16
N ALA A 141 -13.33 -10.09 -16.84
CA ALA A 141 -12.26 -10.41 -15.91
C ALA A 141 -12.71 -11.50 -14.93
N GLU A 142 -11.76 -12.24 -14.37
CA GLU A 142 -12.04 -13.35 -13.43
C GLU A 142 -12.86 -12.91 -12.20
N ASP A 143 -12.77 -11.63 -11.83
CA ASP A 143 -13.46 -11.02 -10.69
C ASP A 143 -14.66 -10.14 -11.10
N GLY A 144 -15.03 -10.14 -12.38
CA GLY A 144 -16.26 -9.51 -12.87
C GLY A 144 -16.15 -8.86 -14.25
N ASP A 145 -17.31 -8.61 -14.85
CA ASP A 145 -17.41 -8.00 -16.17
C ASP A 145 -17.53 -6.47 -16.10
N LEU A 146 -16.85 -5.77 -17.00
CA LEU A 146 -16.87 -4.31 -17.10
C LEU A 146 -17.36 -3.86 -18.48
N VAL A 147 -18.39 -3.02 -18.51
CA VAL A 147 -18.84 -2.33 -19.73
C VAL A 147 -18.07 -1.03 -19.89
N MET A 148 -17.39 -0.86 -21.01
CA MET A 148 -16.55 0.32 -21.28
C MET A 148 -16.54 0.69 -22.76
N PRO A 149 -16.12 1.91 -23.15
CA PRO A 149 -16.00 2.27 -24.56
C PRO A 149 -14.96 1.41 -25.30
N ASP A 150 -15.15 1.24 -26.60
CA ASP A 150 -14.24 0.51 -27.47
C ASP A 150 -12.89 1.25 -27.64
N PHE A 151 -11.94 0.90 -26.78
CA PHE A 151 -10.61 1.49 -26.75
C PHE A 151 -9.54 0.57 -27.33
N CYS A 152 -8.50 1.19 -27.87
CA CYS A 152 -7.27 0.56 -28.31
C CYS A 152 -6.09 1.35 -27.76
N LEU A 153 -5.13 0.66 -27.13
CA LEU A 153 -3.87 1.24 -26.72
C LEU A 153 -2.85 0.97 -27.83
N VAL A 154 -2.27 2.03 -28.40
CA VAL A 154 -1.22 1.94 -29.41
C VAL A 154 0.09 2.36 -28.77
N PHE A 155 1.07 1.47 -28.76
CA PHE A 155 2.40 1.75 -28.24
C PHE A 155 3.25 2.38 -29.33
N GLU A 156 3.95 3.46 -28.96
CA GLU A 156 4.99 4.01 -29.83
C GLU A 156 6.20 3.08 -29.69
N GLU A 157 6.58 2.40 -30.79
CA GLU A 157 7.90 1.79 -30.85
C GLU A 157 8.91 2.87 -30.55
N MET A 158 9.85 2.59 -29.64
CA MET A 158 11.11 3.30 -29.70
C MET A 158 11.70 2.93 -31.05
N MET A 159 11.50 3.79 -32.05
CA MET A 159 12.37 3.85 -33.21
C MET A 159 13.77 3.81 -32.64
N GLU A 160 14.44 2.66 -32.82
CA GLU A 160 15.88 2.54 -32.63
C GLU A 160 16.48 3.80 -33.23
N ALA A 161 17.11 4.59 -32.38
CA ALA A 161 17.90 5.72 -32.82
C ALA A 161 18.97 5.13 -33.75
N ALA A 162 18.70 5.21 -35.06
CA ALA A 162 19.70 5.02 -36.08
C ALA A 162 20.75 6.12 -35.92
N ARG A 163 21.81 5.84 -35.16
CA ARG A 163 23.18 6.33 -35.36
C ARG A 163 24.19 5.74 -34.41
#